data_AF-A0A013WXJ9-F1
#
_entry.id   AF-A0A013WXJ9-F1
#
_cell.length_a   1.000
_cell.length_b   1.000
_cell.length_c   1.000
_cell.angle_alpha   90.00
_cell.angle_beta   90.00
_cell.angle_gamma   90.00
#
_symmetry.space_group_name_H-M   'P 1'
#
loop_
_entity.id
_entity.type
_entity.pdbx_description
1 polymer ?
#
loop_
_entity_poly.entity_id
_entity_poly.type
_entity_poly.pdbx_seq_one_letter_code
_entity_poly.pdbx_strand_id
1 'polypeptide(L)'
;MRRSAMFTLSTMHIPLAERQKIEMLISAAPRGDDGRLHVAHDDLVIEPHLYGFFVHCGIAACQAADPPDISPQLWALLSAANADGASWLLFDRDEPPSSCWPTFDAG
;
A
#
# COMPACT_ATOMS: atom_id res chain seq x y z
N MET A 1 -5.04 10.24 23.04
CA MET A 1 -5.53 10.10 21.65
C MET A 1 -4.39 10.52 20.71
N ARG A 2 -3.92 9.62 19.83
CA ARG A 2 -2.93 9.96 18.79
C ARG A 2 -3.69 10.34 17.52
N ARG A 3 -3.28 11.44 16.87
CA ARG A 3 -3.78 11.83 15.53
C ARG A 3 -2.70 11.45 14.51
N SER A 4 -3.10 10.92 13.37
CA SER A 4 -2.21 10.66 12.24
C SER A 4 -2.93 10.95 10.94
N ALA A 5 -2.17 11.38 9.94
CA ALA A 5 -2.70 11.55 8.60
C ALA A 5 -2.93 10.18 7.94
N MET A 6 -3.80 10.18 6.95
CA MET A 6 -4.00 9.10 6.00
C MET A 6 -4.05 9.74 4.62
N PHE A 7 -3.29 9.21 3.69
CA PHE A 7 -3.29 9.67 2.31
C PHE A 7 -4.00 8.65 1.42
N THR A 8 -4.73 9.14 0.43
CA THR A 8 -5.40 8.32 -0.57
C THR A 8 -4.75 8.60 -1.91
N LEU A 9 -4.43 7.55 -2.64
CA LEU A 9 -3.88 7.59 -3.99
C LEU A 9 -4.63 6.61 -4.89
N SER A 10 -4.69 6.94 -6.17
CA SER A 10 -5.14 5.99 -7.17
C SER A 10 -4.25 4.74 -7.19
N THR A 11 -4.85 3.56 -7.38
CA THR A 11 -4.08 2.33 -7.66
C THR A 11 -3.23 2.43 -8.93
N MET A 12 -3.47 3.42 -9.80
CA MET A 12 -2.66 3.72 -10.99
C MET A 12 -1.26 4.25 -10.62
N HIS A 13 -0.99 4.63 -9.37
CA HIS A 13 0.34 5.07 -8.92
C HIS A 13 1.28 3.91 -8.54
N ILE A 14 0.79 2.68 -8.60
CA ILE A 14 1.60 1.48 -8.39
C ILE A 14 1.80 0.78 -9.75
N PRO A 15 3.00 0.25 -10.05
CA PRO A 15 3.21 -0.62 -11.20
C PRO A 15 2.20 -1.79 -11.23
N LEU A 16 1.67 -2.12 -12.42
CA LEU A 16 0.65 -3.17 -12.57
C LEU A 16 1.04 -4.50 -11.94
N ALA A 17 2.30 -4.93 -12.09
CA ALA A 17 2.78 -6.19 -11.52
C ALA A 17 2.74 -6.20 -9.98
N GLU A 18 3.09 -5.08 -9.35
CA GLU A 18 3.04 -4.93 -7.89
C GLU A 18 1.58 -4.90 -7.40
N ARG A 19 0.70 -4.19 -8.12
CA ARG A 19 -0.74 -4.18 -7.83
C ARG A 19 -1.32 -5.60 -7.88
N GLN A 20 -1.04 -6.34 -8.95
CA GLN A 20 -1.50 -7.73 -9.12
C GLN A 20 -0.93 -8.65 -8.03
N LYS A 21 0.34 -8.48 -7.64
CA LYS A 21 0.96 -9.23 -6.56
C LYS A 21 0.19 -9.03 -5.24
N ILE A 22 -0.09 -7.79 -4.87
CA ILE A 22 -0.85 -7.47 -3.64
C ILE A 22 -2.28 -8.01 -3.71
N GLU A 23 -2.96 -7.84 -4.85
CA GLU A 23 -4.31 -8.38 -5.06
C GLU A 23 -4.35 -9.92 -4.92
N MET A 24 -3.34 -10.62 -5.44
CA MET A 24 -3.21 -12.07 -5.25
C MET A 24 -3.01 -12.45 -3.78
N LEU A 25 -2.17 -11.71 -3.04
CA LEU A 25 -1.97 -11.95 -1.60
C LEU A 25 -3.27 -11.75 -0.82
N ILE A 26 -4.03 -10.69 -1.13
CA ILE A 26 -5.33 -10.41 -0.50
C ILE A 26 -6.33 -11.51 -0.82
N SER A 27 -6.40 -11.95 -2.08
CA SER A 27 -7.31 -13.01 -2.53
C SER A 27 -7.00 -14.37 -1.89
N ALA A 28 -5.72 -14.68 -1.72
CA ALA A 28 -5.26 -15.92 -1.09
C ALA A 28 -5.25 -15.87 0.45
N ALA A 29 -5.47 -14.71 1.06
CA ALA A 29 -5.37 -14.54 2.50
C ALA A 29 -6.42 -15.39 3.25
N PRO A 30 -6.00 -16.22 4.22
CA PRO A 30 -6.95 -16.92 5.07
C PRO A 30 -7.71 -15.92 5.95
N ARG A 31 -8.94 -16.27 6.33
CA ARG A 31 -9.65 -15.58 7.41
C ARG A 31 -9.29 -16.23 8.74
N GLY A 32 -8.92 -15.41 9.71
CA GLY A 32 -8.74 -15.83 11.09
C GLY A 32 -10.08 -16.12 11.78
N ASP A 33 -10.00 -16.68 12.99
CA ASP A 33 -11.16 -16.99 13.83
C ASP A 33 -11.98 -15.75 14.24
N ASP A 34 -11.36 -14.57 14.18
CA ASP A 34 -11.99 -13.26 14.39
C ASP A 34 -12.68 -12.70 13.12
N GLY A 35 -12.64 -13.44 12.01
CA GLY A 35 -13.20 -13.08 10.72
C GLY A 35 -12.33 -12.13 9.89
N ARG A 36 -11.15 -11.73 10.38
CA ARG A 36 -10.25 -10.79 9.68
C ARG A 36 -9.37 -11.53 8.68
N LEU A 37 -9.04 -10.87 7.57
CA LEU A 37 -8.11 -11.41 6.58
C LEU A 37 -6.67 -11.19 7.06
N HIS A 38 -5.86 -12.24 7.02
CA HIS A 38 -4.44 -12.17 7.35
C HIS A 38 -3.63 -12.21 6.06
N VAL A 39 -3.32 -11.04 5.51
CA VAL A 39 -2.50 -10.91 4.30
C VAL A 39 -1.04 -11.15 4.68
N ALA A 40 -0.45 -12.26 4.22
CA ALA A 40 0.93 -12.59 4.51
C ALA A 40 1.87 -11.79 3.60
N HIS A 41 2.66 -10.90 4.20
CA HIS A 41 3.75 -10.20 3.54
C HIS A 41 4.84 -9.91 4.58
N ASP A 42 6.09 -10.25 4.29
CA ASP A 42 7.18 -10.13 5.27
C ASP A 42 7.51 -8.65 5.58
N ASP A 43 7.45 -7.81 4.55
CA ASP A 43 7.79 -6.39 4.64
C ASP A 43 6.61 -5.41 4.58
N LEU A 44 5.35 -5.87 4.48
CA LEU A 44 4.18 -4.98 4.38
C LEU A 44 3.10 -5.38 5.36
N VAL A 45 2.43 -4.39 5.95
CA VAL A 45 1.15 -4.58 6.62
C VAL A 45 0.08 -4.07 5.69
N ILE A 46 -0.74 -4.99 5.18
CA ILE A 46 -1.76 -4.75 4.16
C ILE A 46 -3.14 -5.03 4.75
N GLU A 47 -4.05 -4.06 4.63
CA GLU A 47 -5.45 -4.21 5.02
C GLU A 47 -6.35 -4.09 3.79
N PRO A 48 -7.12 -5.14 3.43
CA PRO A 48 -8.03 -5.10 2.29
C PRO A 48 -9.11 -4.02 2.45
N HIS A 49 -9.40 -3.31 1.36
CA HIS A 49 -10.49 -2.34 1.26
C HIS A 49 -11.41 -2.72 0.09
N LEU A 50 -12.70 -2.35 0.16
CA LEU A 50 -13.68 -2.74 -0.87
C LEU A 50 -13.27 -2.30 -2.29
N TYR A 51 -12.55 -1.18 -2.36
CA TYR A 51 -12.10 -0.55 -3.61
C TYR A 51 -10.56 -0.55 -3.76
N GLY A 52 -9.84 -1.36 -2.95
CA GLY A 52 -8.39 -1.44 -3.05
C GLY A 52 -7.76 -1.96 -1.76
N PHE A 53 -6.76 -1.28 -1.23
CA PHE A 53 -6.08 -1.72 -0.01
C PHE A 53 -5.32 -0.61 0.69
N PHE A 54 -5.19 -0.72 2.01
CA PHE A 54 -4.30 0.12 2.79
C PHE A 54 -2.94 -0.56 2.96
N VAL A 55 -1.88 0.25 2.99
CA VAL A 55 -0.53 -0.18 3.36
C VAL A 55 -0.02 0.72 4.49
N HIS A 56 0.53 0.12 5.54
CA HIS A 56 1.07 0.88 6.67
C HIS A 56 2.43 1.50 6.31
N CYS A 57 2.56 2.82 6.45
CA CYS A 57 3.76 3.56 6.04
C CYS A 57 4.94 3.40 7.02
N GLY A 58 4.67 2.99 8.26
CA GLY A 58 5.69 2.92 9.32
C GLY A 58 6.80 1.90 9.06
N ILE A 59 6.66 1.02 8.07
CA ILE A 59 7.74 0.11 7.69
C ILE A 59 8.89 0.87 7.01
N ALA A 60 8.58 1.92 6.26
CA ALA A 60 9.59 2.82 5.68
C ALA A 60 10.45 3.53 6.75
N ALA A 61 9.92 3.73 7.95
CA ALA A 61 10.68 4.31 9.06
C ALA A 61 11.63 3.31 9.74
N CYS A 62 11.37 2.01 9.60
CA CYS A 62 12.04 0.94 10.36
C CYS A 62 13.13 0.21 9.56
N GLN A 63 13.15 0.32 8.23
CA GLN A 63 14.11 -0.38 7.39
C GLN A 63 15.29 0.52 7.00
N ALA A 64 16.51 -0.03 7.05
CA ALA A 64 17.74 0.68 6.69
C ALA A 64 18.02 0.66 5.17
N ALA A 65 17.33 -0.19 4.41
CA ALA A 65 17.47 -0.35 2.97
C ALA A 65 16.11 -0.68 2.33
N ASP A 66 15.99 -0.45 1.02
CA ASP A 66 14.79 -0.75 0.25
C ASP A 66 14.56 -2.28 0.20
N PRO A 67 13.36 -2.77 0.54
CA PRO A 67 13.09 -4.22 0.56
C PRO A 67 13.11 -4.79 -0.86
N PRO A 68 13.78 -5.93 -1.09
CA PRO A 68 13.94 -6.47 -2.45
C PRO A 68 12.63 -6.92 -3.09
N ASP A 69 11.60 -7.21 -2.28
CA ASP A 69 10.30 -7.72 -2.72
C ASP A 69 9.22 -6.63 -2.83
N ILE A 70 9.60 -5.35 -2.66
CA ILE A 70 8.72 -4.19 -2.86
C ILE A 70 9.29 -3.36 -4.01
N SER A 71 8.45 -3.02 -5.00
CA SER A 71 8.87 -2.14 -6.08
C SER A 71 9.37 -0.78 -5.55
N PRO A 72 10.43 -0.20 -6.15
CA PRO A 72 10.92 1.13 -5.77
C PRO A 72 9.85 2.22 -5.82
N GLN A 73 8.87 2.07 -6.72
CA GLN A 73 7.74 3.00 -6.88
C GLN A 73 6.82 2.96 -5.67
N LEU A 74 6.40 1.77 -5.22
CA LEU A 74 5.60 1.63 -4.01
C LEU A 74 6.37 2.11 -2.78
N TRP A 75 7.65 1.78 -2.68
CA TRP A 75 8.50 2.22 -1.58
C TRP A 75 8.64 3.75 -1.49
N ALA A 76 8.79 4.44 -2.63
CA ALA A 76 8.85 5.89 -2.68
C ALA A 76 7.56 6.54 -2.16
N LEU A 77 6.40 5.99 -2.50
CA LEU A 77 5.09 6.48 -2.01
C LEU A 77 4.95 6.29 -0.49
N LEU A 78 5.30 5.12 0.03
CA LEU A 78 5.25 4.83 1.46
C LEU A 78 6.21 5.73 2.25
N SER A 79 7.42 5.93 1.73
CA SER A 79 8.44 6.78 2.35
C SER A 79 7.99 8.24 2.40
N ALA A 80 7.45 8.77 1.30
CA ALA A 80 6.94 10.13 1.26
C ALA A 80 5.74 10.33 2.18
N ALA A 81 4.78 9.40 2.16
CA ALA A 81 3.62 9.45 3.05
C ALA A 81 4.02 9.39 4.53
N ASN A 82 4.99 8.54 4.88
CA ASN A 82 5.55 8.47 6.23
C ASN A 82 6.25 9.78 6.63
N ALA A 83 7.06 10.37 5.74
CA ALA A 83 7.74 11.63 5.99
C ALA A 83 6.76 12.78 6.26
N ASP A 84 5.60 12.75 5.62
CA ASP A 84 4.49 13.71 5.83
C ASP A 84 3.58 13.34 7.03
N GLY A 85 3.93 12.30 7.80
CA GLY A 85 3.26 11.93 9.05
C GLY A 85 2.03 11.02 8.90
N ALA A 86 1.85 10.41 7.72
CA ALA A 86 0.80 9.42 7.51
C ALA A 86 1.19 8.06 8.13
N SER A 87 0.24 7.43 8.83
CA SER A 87 0.43 6.03 9.29
C SER A 87 0.00 5.02 8.22
N TRP A 88 -0.93 5.41 7.35
CA TRP A 88 -1.51 4.56 6.32
C TRP A 88 -1.63 5.32 5.01
N LEU A 89 -1.43 4.57 3.93
CA LEU A 89 -1.74 5.02 2.59
C LEU A 89 -2.78 4.07 1.99
N LEU A 90 -3.90 4.64 1.53
CA LEU A 90 -4.96 3.94 0.82
C LEU A 90 -4.67 4.02 -0.67
N PHE A 91 -4.59 2.86 -1.32
CA PHE A 91 -4.67 2.76 -2.77
C PHE A 91 -6.11 2.42 -3.14
N ASP A 92 -6.80 3.36 -3.77
CA ASP A 92 -8.20 3.23 -4.16
C ASP A 92 -8.33 3.23 -5.69
N ARG A 93 -9.13 2.31 -6.24
CA ARG A 93 -9.38 2.21 -7.68
C ARG A 93 -10.24 3.33 -8.24
N ASP A 94 -11.07 3.95 -7.40
CA ASP A 94 -12.00 5.00 -7.79
C ASP A 94 -11.42 6.40 -7.51
N GLU A 95 -10.30 6.48 -6.78
CA GLU A 95 -9.55 7.72 -6.62
C GLU A 95 -8.92 8.16 -7.96
N PRO A 96 -9.17 9.39 -8.42
CA PRO A 96 -8.52 9.91 -9.62
C PRO A 96 -7.00 10.03 -9.44
N PRO A 97 -6.19 9.77 -10.48
CA PRO A 97 -4.75 9.94 -10.38
C PRO A 97 -4.35 11.37 -10.05
N SER A 98 -3.43 11.50 -9.11
CA SER A 98 -2.81 12.78 -8.75
C SER A 98 -1.71 13.15 -9.75
N SER A 99 -1.63 14.43 -10.13
CA SER A 99 -0.53 14.95 -10.94
C SER A 99 0.82 14.99 -10.19
N CYS A 100 0.81 14.77 -8.88
CA CYS A 100 2.02 14.81 -8.04
C CYS A 100 2.86 13.53 -8.15
N TRP A 101 2.30 12.44 -8.65
CA TRP A 101 2.93 11.13 -8.68
C TRP A 101 2.87 10.51 -10.08
N PRO A 102 3.88 9.72 -10.49
CA PRO A 102 3.83 9.00 -11.74
C PRO A 102 2.65 8.02 -11.75
N THR A 103 2.06 7.80 -12.92
CA THR A 103 1.05 6.77 -13.14
C THR A 103 1.63 5.65 -13.99
N PHE A 104 1.19 4.42 -13.75
CA PHE A 104 1.68 3.20 -14.39
C PHE A 104 0.55 2.39 -15.04
N ASP A 105 -0.58 3.04 -15.32
CA ASP A 105 -1.70 2.35 -15.96
C ASP A 105 -1.38 1.95 -17.41
N ALA A 106 -2.14 0.97 -17.87
CA ALA A 106 -1.75 -0.10 -18.77
C ALA A 106 -1.26 0.31 -20.17
N GLY A 107 -0.55 -0.62 -20.81
CA GLY A 107 -0.61 -0.73 -22.26
C GLY A 107 -2.04 -0.97 -22.76
#